data_AF-A0AA40KIX0-F1
#
_entry.id   AF-A0AA40KIX0-F1
#
_cell.length_a   1.000
_cell.length_b   1.000
_cell.length_c   1.000
_cell.angle_alpha   90.00
_cell.angle_beta   90.00
_cell.angle_gamma   90.00
#
_symmetry.space_group_name_H-M   'P 1'
#
loop_
_entity.id
_entity.type
_entity.pdbx_description
1 polymer ?
#
loop_
_entity_poly.entity_id
_entity_poly.type
_entity_poly.pdbx_seq_one_letter_code
_entity_poly.pdbx_strand_id
1 'polypeptide(L)'
;MLLLTSLLIPAIFNVIEIHATLDVVGNSELSIQDHSKIGGNYATVTAVLTKPSSRAYNCFLGTNLDCNIFESENDVGRIVGPMDFLNDGPKDGEIANAGNPSYDVLNEHRPSRWNRSYLKIQEHNATHFGTEIVWMFSNKTEIVVDQIQVFLSNGNYTDDQPIQRSLLNLACSYQRSNDRLTVEDRVLRFRCYLRYELVQEIYYETEGLGILLSTLKIAGADYAFYQLADITLHVPIYQIANYHGYISEPISRAKLCQMTVNKNCGQVTYEPQSVEGFKGFPNQKYSPPDGKIASGNNKSFKELDEYGANRWSRVNFPRVRHYNSTHLSFDIVWYLTAVHSTDDFRVYISNERYSSQEPLSRRHLDLNPLCVKKFHGKYPPRQLTHSCLISLKKYRELSKMKELLMLNMWNVHDTAYAFYQVVDINAPSGSYENVLREYESPENFTRHD
;
A
#
# COMPACT_ATOMS: atom_id res chain seq x y z
N MET A 1 -34.92 -57.76 -6.32
CA MET A 1 -33.96 -57.81 -7.44
C MET A 1 -32.87 -56.79 -7.12
N LEU A 2 -31.70 -57.26 -6.67
CA LEU A 2 -30.53 -57.67 -7.48
C LEU A 2 -29.85 -56.42 -8.09
N LEU A 3 -28.81 -55.84 -7.49
CA LEU A 3 -27.40 -56.27 -7.28
C LEU A 3 -26.44 -55.80 -8.40
N LEU A 4 -25.30 -55.22 -7.97
CA LEU A 4 -23.93 -55.17 -8.54
C LEU A 4 -23.71 -55.47 -10.05
N THR A 5 -22.83 -54.75 -10.75
CA THR A 5 -21.35 -54.84 -10.60
C THR A 5 -20.61 -53.74 -11.37
N SER A 6 -19.32 -53.57 -11.08
CA SER A 6 -18.34 -52.73 -11.78
C SER A 6 -17.75 -53.38 -13.04
N LEU A 7 -17.12 -52.59 -13.92
CA LEU A 7 -15.84 -52.94 -14.57
C LEU A 7 -15.18 -51.72 -15.29
N LEU A 8 -13.85 -51.63 -15.19
CA LEU A 8 -13.02 -50.77 -16.03
C LEU A 8 -12.71 -51.47 -17.36
N ILE A 9 -12.34 -50.71 -18.40
CA ILE A 9 -11.13 -50.91 -19.25
C ILE A 9 -10.98 -49.73 -20.25
N PRO A 10 -9.75 -49.29 -20.59
CA PRO A 10 -9.52 -48.12 -21.45
C PRO A 10 -9.42 -48.47 -22.95
N ALA A 11 -9.67 -47.48 -23.82
CA ALA A 11 -9.49 -47.61 -25.27
C ALA A 11 -8.38 -46.68 -25.80
N ILE A 12 -7.40 -47.32 -26.44
CA ILE A 12 -6.27 -46.74 -27.16
C ILE A 12 -6.76 -45.99 -28.41
N PHE A 13 -6.12 -44.87 -28.76
CA PHE A 13 -6.13 -44.37 -30.15
C PHE A 13 -4.73 -43.98 -30.61
N ASN A 14 -4.48 -44.20 -31.90
CA ASN A 14 -3.15 -44.40 -32.46
C ASN A 14 -2.43 -43.12 -32.89
N VAL A 15 -1.10 -43.25 -32.92
CA VAL A 15 -0.17 -42.37 -33.62
C VAL A 15 -0.48 -42.34 -35.12
N ILE A 16 -0.44 -41.16 -35.72
CA ILE A 16 -0.24 -40.97 -37.17
C ILE A 16 0.93 -40.02 -37.33
N GLU A 17 2.08 -40.55 -37.74
CA GLU A 17 3.19 -39.74 -38.25
C GLU A 17 2.86 -39.29 -39.68
N ILE A 18 3.16 -38.04 -40.00
CA ILE A 18 3.31 -37.60 -41.39
C ILE A 18 4.70 -36.97 -41.51
N HIS A 19 5.57 -37.64 -42.26
CA HIS A 19 6.88 -37.12 -42.64
C HIS A 19 6.72 -36.05 -43.75
N ALA A 20 7.43 -34.94 -43.62
CA ALA A 20 7.72 -34.04 -44.73
C ALA A 20 9.16 -33.51 -44.59
N THR A 21 10.03 -33.92 -45.52
CA THR A 21 11.42 -33.45 -45.66
C THR A 21 11.49 -32.33 -46.69
N LEU A 22 12.29 -31.29 -46.46
CA LEU A 22 12.98 -30.58 -47.57
C LEU A 22 14.22 -29.77 -47.11
N ASP A 23 15.37 -30.21 -47.60
CA ASP A 23 16.59 -29.51 -48.09
C ASP A 23 17.18 -28.23 -47.47
N VAL A 24 18.53 -28.19 -47.53
CA VAL A 24 19.42 -27.12 -47.05
C VAL A 24 20.07 -26.35 -48.22
N VAL A 25 19.76 -25.05 -48.32
CA VAL A 25 20.52 -23.96 -48.98
C VAL A 25 20.11 -22.65 -48.27
N GLY A 26 20.95 -21.64 -48.00
CA GLY A 26 22.40 -21.44 -48.19
C GLY A 26 22.83 -20.06 -47.59
N ASN A 27 24.06 -19.60 -47.86
CA ASN A 27 24.54 -18.29 -47.38
C ASN A 27 24.05 -17.09 -48.23
N SER A 28 23.64 -16.00 -47.56
CA SER A 28 23.87 -14.62 -48.04
C SER A 28 23.75 -13.61 -46.87
N GLU A 29 24.22 -12.37 -47.11
CA GLU A 29 24.69 -11.41 -46.09
C GLU A 29 23.59 -10.68 -45.29
N LEU A 30 23.99 -10.10 -44.15
CA LEU A 30 23.15 -9.21 -43.35
C LEU A 30 22.74 -7.97 -44.14
N SER A 31 21.43 -7.67 -44.17
CA SER A 31 20.95 -6.30 -44.25
C SER A 31 19.69 -6.11 -43.42
N ILE A 32 19.55 -4.89 -42.90
CA ILE A 32 18.48 -4.31 -42.07
C ILE A 32 17.15 -5.05 -42.22
N GLN A 33 16.76 -5.86 -41.22
CA GLN A 33 15.48 -6.56 -41.23
C GLN A 33 14.34 -5.68 -40.70
N ASP A 34 13.35 -5.51 -41.57
CA ASP A 34 12.02 -5.01 -41.28
C ASP A 34 11.35 -5.86 -40.18
N HIS A 35 11.07 -5.26 -39.02
CA HIS A 35 10.54 -5.94 -37.83
C HIS A 35 9.11 -6.48 -38.00
N SER A 36 8.45 -6.22 -39.14
CA SER A 36 7.16 -6.84 -39.49
C SER A 36 7.21 -8.35 -39.75
N LYS A 37 8.40 -8.98 -39.72
CA LYS A 37 8.59 -10.42 -39.98
C LYS A 37 9.11 -11.27 -38.81
N ILE A 38 8.91 -10.85 -37.57
CA ILE A 38 9.06 -11.74 -36.39
C ILE A 38 7.83 -12.69 -36.30
N GLY A 39 7.68 -13.55 -37.31
CA GLY A 39 6.51 -14.43 -37.49
C GLY A 39 6.79 -15.72 -38.26
N GLY A 40 8.06 -16.08 -38.49
CA GLY A 40 8.43 -17.23 -39.32
C GLY A 40 8.87 -18.49 -38.57
N ASN A 41 9.42 -18.38 -37.37
CA ASN A 41 9.82 -19.51 -36.53
C ASN A 41 9.07 -19.46 -35.20
N TYR A 42 7.97 -20.21 -35.13
CA TYR A 42 7.17 -20.32 -33.92
C TYR A 42 8.02 -20.75 -32.72
N ALA A 43 7.89 -20.00 -31.62
CA ALA A 43 8.33 -20.49 -30.33
C ALA A 43 7.66 -21.85 -30.05
N THR A 44 8.47 -22.91 -29.98
CA THR A 44 8.04 -24.27 -29.63
C THR A 44 7.64 -24.38 -28.16
N VAL A 45 7.99 -23.37 -27.37
CA VAL A 45 7.61 -23.15 -25.98
C VAL A 45 6.69 -21.94 -25.95
N THR A 46 5.54 -22.07 -25.29
CA THR A 46 4.61 -20.97 -25.05
C THR A 46 4.48 -20.75 -23.54
N ALA A 47 4.41 -19.49 -23.11
CA ALA A 47 4.50 -19.11 -21.71
C ALA A 47 3.46 -18.03 -21.37
N VAL A 48 2.65 -18.28 -20.34
CA VAL A 48 1.54 -17.41 -19.95
C VAL A 48 1.63 -17.03 -18.46
N LEU A 49 1.32 -15.77 -18.15
CA LEU A 49 1.33 -15.26 -16.78
C LEU A 49 -0.02 -15.55 -16.12
N THR A 50 0.01 -16.42 -15.11
CA THR A 50 -1.18 -16.95 -14.43
C THR A 50 -1.44 -16.30 -13.07
N LYS A 51 -0.42 -15.68 -12.46
CA LYS A 51 -0.54 -14.92 -11.20
C LYS A 51 0.40 -13.70 -11.23
N PRO A 52 -0.12 -12.46 -11.13
CA PRO A 52 -1.51 -12.11 -11.42
C PRO A 52 -1.91 -12.59 -12.83
N SER A 53 -3.18 -12.88 -13.09
CA SER A 53 -3.60 -13.33 -14.42
C SER A 53 -3.51 -12.18 -15.43
N SER A 54 -2.83 -12.41 -16.56
CA SER A 54 -2.72 -11.42 -17.64
C SER A 54 -4.03 -11.20 -18.38
N ARG A 55 -4.14 -10.09 -19.14
CA ARG A 55 -5.24 -9.83 -20.08
C ARG A 55 -5.45 -11.02 -21.01
N ALA A 56 -4.37 -11.52 -21.61
CA ALA A 56 -4.37 -12.66 -22.52
C ALA A 56 -4.81 -13.97 -21.84
N TYR A 57 -4.34 -14.24 -20.63
CA TYR A 57 -4.78 -15.43 -19.88
C TYR A 57 -6.25 -15.33 -19.47
N ASN A 58 -6.70 -14.16 -19.02
CA ASN A 58 -8.10 -13.90 -18.70
C ASN A 58 -9.01 -13.99 -19.95
N CYS A 59 -8.53 -13.61 -21.14
CA CYS A 59 -9.21 -13.91 -22.41
C CYS A 59 -9.34 -15.42 -22.65
N PHE A 60 -8.28 -16.20 -22.42
CA PHE A 60 -8.29 -17.66 -22.59
C PHE A 60 -9.22 -18.38 -21.62
N LEU A 61 -9.31 -17.87 -20.38
CA LEU A 61 -10.28 -18.34 -19.38
C LEU A 61 -11.72 -17.86 -19.65
N GLY A 62 -11.96 -17.03 -20.66
CA GLY A 62 -13.26 -16.40 -20.93
C GLY A 62 -13.72 -15.43 -19.84
N THR A 63 -12.83 -14.99 -18.95
CA THR A 63 -13.14 -13.99 -17.93
C THR A 63 -13.11 -12.58 -18.50
N ASN A 64 -12.25 -12.31 -19.49
CA ASN A 64 -12.38 -11.13 -20.34
C ASN A 64 -13.25 -11.49 -21.56
N LEU A 65 -14.28 -10.68 -21.80
CA LEU A 65 -15.15 -10.80 -22.98
C LEU A 65 -14.54 -10.07 -24.19
N ASP A 66 -15.10 -10.30 -25.37
CA ASP A 66 -14.75 -9.67 -26.65
C ASP A 66 -13.28 -9.86 -27.10
N CYS A 67 -12.54 -10.78 -26.49
CA CYS A 67 -11.19 -11.14 -26.90
C CYS A 67 -11.20 -12.04 -28.16
N ASN A 68 -11.26 -11.44 -29.35
CA ASN A 68 -11.08 -12.17 -30.63
C ASN A 68 -9.62 -12.60 -30.88
N ILE A 69 -8.97 -13.17 -29.87
CA ILE A 69 -7.58 -13.64 -29.89
C ILE A 69 -7.51 -15.09 -30.39
N PHE A 70 -8.63 -15.82 -30.40
CA PHE A 70 -8.67 -17.27 -30.65
C PHE A 70 -8.99 -17.65 -32.10
N GLU A 71 -8.71 -16.76 -33.06
CA GLU A 71 -8.55 -17.18 -34.45
C GLU A 71 -7.41 -18.20 -34.54
N SER A 72 -7.58 -19.25 -35.35
CA SER A 72 -7.09 -20.62 -35.09
C SER A 72 -5.57 -20.86 -35.02
N GLU A 73 -4.75 -19.83 -35.16
CA GLU A 73 -3.28 -19.90 -35.14
C GLU A 73 -2.63 -19.13 -33.95
N ASN A 74 -3.41 -18.28 -33.27
CA ASN A 74 -2.94 -17.43 -32.18
C ASN A 74 -2.99 -18.16 -30.82
N ASP A 75 -1.90 -18.09 -30.05
CA ASP A 75 -1.77 -18.67 -28.70
C ASP A 75 -1.42 -17.54 -27.72
N VAL A 76 -2.17 -17.41 -26.63
CA VAL A 76 -1.97 -16.39 -25.58
C VAL A 76 -0.58 -16.46 -24.91
N GLY A 77 0.11 -17.60 -25.01
CA GLY A 77 1.49 -17.79 -24.59
C GLY A 77 2.55 -17.51 -25.67
N ARG A 78 2.17 -17.02 -26.86
CA ARG A 78 3.08 -16.61 -27.97
C ARG A 78 3.20 -15.09 -28.14
N ILE A 79 2.73 -14.31 -27.17
CA ILE A 79 2.94 -12.86 -27.13
C ILE A 79 4.41 -12.61 -26.77
N VAL A 80 5.23 -12.39 -27.80
CA VAL A 80 6.68 -12.22 -27.70
C VAL A 80 7.13 -10.93 -28.39
N GLY A 81 8.22 -10.35 -27.91
CA GLY A 81 8.80 -9.12 -28.44
C GLY A 81 10.28 -8.97 -28.08
N PRO A 82 10.87 -7.77 -28.32
CA PRO A 82 12.28 -7.49 -28.05
C PRO A 82 12.68 -7.78 -26.60
N MET A 83 13.93 -8.23 -26.39
CA MET A 83 14.42 -8.64 -25.06
C MET A 83 14.51 -7.47 -24.07
N ASP A 84 14.95 -6.29 -24.52
CA ASP A 84 15.06 -5.09 -23.69
C ASP A 84 13.80 -4.23 -23.86
N PHE A 85 12.86 -4.36 -22.92
CA PHE A 85 11.62 -3.58 -22.94
C PHE A 85 11.87 -2.06 -22.83
N LEU A 86 12.90 -1.63 -22.10
CA LEU A 86 13.11 -0.22 -21.80
C LEU A 86 13.69 0.54 -23.00
N ASN A 87 14.63 -0.08 -23.69
CA ASN A 87 15.31 0.52 -24.85
C ASN A 87 14.59 0.18 -26.16
N ASP A 88 14.42 -1.11 -26.46
CA ASP A 88 13.99 -1.60 -27.78
C ASP A 88 12.53 -2.12 -27.79
N GLY A 89 11.82 -2.02 -26.66
CA GLY A 89 10.49 -2.59 -26.49
C GLY A 89 9.38 -1.95 -27.35
N PRO A 90 8.17 -2.53 -27.32
CA PRO A 90 7.00 -2.04 -28.06
C PRO A 90 6.67 -0.58 -27.75
N LYS A 91 6.07 0.13 -28.72
CA LYS A 91 5.71 1.55 -28.56
C LYS A 91 4.64 1.74 -27.48
N ASP A 92 4.49 2.97 -27.01
CA ASP A 92 3.37 3.35 -26.15
C ASP A 92 2.04 3.05 -26.86
N GLY A 93 1.10 2.41 -26.14
CA GLY A 93 -0.12 1.86 -26.73
C GLY A 93 0.04 0.50 -27.44
N GLU A 94 1.26 -0.01 -27.65
CA GLU A 94 1.57 -1.33 -28.24
C GLU A 94 2.18 -2.31 -27.19
N ILE A 95 2.07 -2.00 -25.89
CA ILE A 95 2.77 -2.76 -24.84
C ILE A 95 2.09 -4.09 -24.50
N ALA A 96 0.76 -4.18 -24.62
CA ALA A 96 0.02 -5.39 -24.23
C ALA A 96 -0.02 -6.48 -25.33
N ASN A 97 0.09 -6.10 -26.61
CA ASN A 97 0.25 -7.00 -27.75
C ASN A 97 1.72 -7.30 -28.11
N ALA A 98 2.69 -6.73 -27.39
CA ALA A 98 4.12 -6.77 -27.69
C ALA A 98 4.52 -6.21 -29.08
N GLY A 99 3.73 -5.29 -29.64
CA GLY A 99 3.91 -4.77 -31.00
C GLY A 99 3.43 -5.71 -32.11
N ASN A 100 2.76 -6.81 -31.79
CA ASN A 100 2.22 -7.77 -32.76
C ASN A 100 0.71 -7.50 -33.03
N PRO A 101 0.32 -7.05 -34.24
CA PRO A 101 -1.07 -6.69 -34.56
C PRO A 101 -2.09 -7.81 -34.35
N SER A 102 -1.68 -9.09 -34.42
CA SER A 102 -2.56 -10.24 -34.17
C SER A 102 -3.15 -10.26 -32.75
N TYR A 103 -2.62 -9.45 -31.82
CA TYR A 103 -3.13 -9.32 -30.45
C TYR A 103 -3.60 -7.88 -30.11
N ASP A 104 -3.86 -7.01 -31.09
CA ASP A 104 -4.22 -5.58 -30.90
C ASP A 104 -5.38 -5.34 -29.92
N VAL A 105 -6.34 -6.26 -29.86
CA VAL A 105 -7.47 -6.25 -28.92
C VAL A 105 -7.03 -6.14 -27.44
N LEU A 106 -5.79 -6.54 -27.10
CA LEU A 106 -5.18 -6.40 -25.76
C LEU A 106 -4.77 -4.97 -25.41
N ASN A 107 -4.55 -4.12 -26.41
CA ASN A 107 -4.18 -2.71 -26.26
C ASN A 107 -5.39 -1.78 -26.12
N GLU A 108 -6.62 -2.29 -26.22
CA GLU A 108 -7.80 -1.43 -26.08
C GLU A 108 -7.98 -0.93 -24.64
N HIS A 109 -8.24 0.37 -24.50
CA HIS A 109 -8.45 1.06 -23.23
C HIS A 109 -9.83 1.68 -23.17
N ARG A 110 -10.63 1.23 -22.19
CA ARG A 110 -11.91 1.83 -21.77
C ARG A 110 -12.12 1.46 -20.30
N PRO A 111 -12.75 2.32 -19.47
CA PRO A 111 -12.92 2.07 -18.05
C PRO A 111 -13.50 0.69 -17.75
N SER A 112 -12.83 -0.05 -16.86
CA SER A 112 -13.18 -1.41 -16.44
C SER A 112 -13.35 -2.45 -17.58
N ARG A 113 -12.71 -2.27 -18.74
CA ARG A 113 -12.68 -3.29 -19.81
C ARG A 113 -12.14 -4.64 -19.32
N TRP A 114 -11.04 -4.57 -18.57
CA TRP A 114 -10.22 -5.72 -18.24
C TRP A 114 -10.47 -6.14 -16.80
N ASN A 115 -10.71 -7.44 -16.61
CA ASN A 115 -10.83 -8.01 -15.27
C ASN A 115 -9.50 -7.89 -14.53
N ARG A 116 -9.55 -7.20 -13.39
CA ARG A 116 -8.41 -6.92 -12.53
C ARG A 116 -8.05 -8.16 -11.73
N SER A 117 -6.81 -8.61 -11.84
CA SER A 117 -6.27 -9.69 -11.01
C SER A 117 -5.76 -9.16 -9.68
N TYR A 118 -6.01 -9.87 -8.58
CA TYR A 118 -5.42 -9.53 -7.29
C TYR A 118 -3.91 -9.78 -7.27
N LEU A 119 -3.12 -8.71 -7.18
CA LEU A 119 -1.69 -8.82 -6.86
C LEU A 119 -1.55 -8.95 -5.35
N LYS A 120 -1.35 -10.18 -4.86
CA LYS A 120 -1.21 -10.45 -3.42
C LYS A 120 0.15 -9.98 -2.91
N ILE A 121 0.20 -8.99 -2.03
CA ILE A 121 1.45 -8.37 -1.53
C ILE A 121 1.57 -8.49 -0.01
N GLN A 122 2.53 -9.26 0.50
CA GLN A 122 2.74 -9.48 1.94
C GLN A 122 3.91 -8.64 2.44
N GLU A 123 3.87 -8.12 3.67
CA GLU A 123 5.07 -7.48 4.24
C GLU A 123 6.20 -8.51 4.33
N HIS A 124 7.36 -8.17 3.77
CA HIS A 124 8.55 -9.01 3.83
C HIS A 124 9.57 -8.45 4.82
N ASN A 125 9.74 -7.13 4.82
CA ASN A 125 10.50 -6.37 5.81
C ASN A 125 10.09 -4.88 5.75
N ALA A 126 10.67 -4.05 6.63
CA ALA A 126 10.34 -2.63 6.76
C ALA A 126 10.54 -1.77 5.49
N THR A 127 11.14 -2.28 4.42
CA THR A 127 11.33 -1.56 3.14
C THR A 127 10.74 -2.28 1.92
N HIS A 128 10.24 -3.51 2.07
CA HIS A 128 9.76 -4.33 0.94
C HIS A 128 8.53 -5.17 1.26
N PHE A 129 7.62 -5.26 0.28
CA PHE A 129 6.58 -6.27 0.22
C PHE A 129 7.03 -7.43 -0.68
N GLY A 130 6.74 -8.67 -0.29
CA GLY A 130 6.88 -9.85 -1.13
C GLY A 130 5.60 -10.14 -1.91
N THR A 131 5.74 -10.42 -3.21
CA THR A 131 4.67 -10.99 -4.05
C THR A 131 5.18 -12.17 -4.85
N GLU A 132 4.27 -12.93 -5.46
CA GLU A 132 4.58 -14.14 -6.21
C GLU A 132 4.02 -14.01 -7.63
N ILE A 133 4.94 -13.98 -8.60
CA ILE A 133 4.70 -13.91 -10.04
C ILE A 133 4.81 -15.34 -10.58
N VAL A 134 3.74 -15.86 -11.20
CA VAL A 134 3.67 -17.26 -11.64
C VAL A 134 3.44 -17.35 -13.12
N TRP A 135 4.41 -17.94 -13.81
CA TRP A 135 4.35 -18.26 -15.23
C TRP A 135 4.08 -19.75 -15.41
N MET A 136 3.29 -20.11 -16.41
CA MET A 136 3.00 -21.48 -16.82
C MET A 136 3.45 -21.70 -18.26
N PHE A 137 4.17 -22.78 -18.51
CA PHE A 137 4.68 -23.17 -19.82
C PHE A 137 3.83 -24.30 -20.43
N SER A 138 3.77 -24.40 -21.76
CA SER A 138 3.12 -25.52 -22.45
C SER A 138 3.95 -26.82 -22.43
N ASN A 139 5.29 -26.70 -22.47
CA ASN A 139 6.20 -27.85 -22.57
C ASN A 139 6.68 -28.36 -21.19
N LYS A 140 6.97 -29.66 -21.06
CA LYS A 140 7.55 -30.32 -19.86
C LYS A 140 9.09 -30.41 -19.88
N THR A 141 9.75 -29.98 -20.96
CA THR A 141 11.21 -29.92 -21.07
C THR A 141 11.84 -29.04 -19.98
N GLU A 142 13.13 -29.25 -19.67
CA GLU A 142 13.91 -28.41 -18.75
C GLU A 142 14.05 -26.97 -19.30
N ILE A 143 13.08 -26.10 -18.99
CA ILE A 143 13.11 -24.69 -19.35
C ILE A 143 14.10 -23.97 -18.42
N VAL A 144 15.13 -23.37 -18.98
CA VAL A 144 16.09 -22.54 -18.23
C VAL A 144 15.75 -21.07 -18.46
N VAL A 145 15.40 -20.37 -17.39
CA VAL A 145 15.10 -18.93 -17.42
C VAL A 145 16.41 -18.13 -17.41
N ASP A 146 16.51 -17.13 -18.29
CA ASP A 146 17.67 -16.22 -18.40
C ASP A 146 17.39 -14.89 -17.68
N GLN A 147 16.19 -14.35 -17.86
CA GLN A 147 15.78 -13.08 -17.26
C GLN A 147 14.28 -13.09 -16.96
N ILE A 148 13.88 -12.43 -15.87
CA ILE A 148 12.50 -11.98 -15.64
C ILE A 148 12.58 -10.52 -15.23
N GLN A 149 11.74 -9.67 -15.81
CA GLN A 149 11.50 -8.33 -15.29
C GLN A 149 10.01 -8.17 -14.98
N VAL A 150 9.72 -7.39 -13.94
CA VAL A 150 8.37 -7.07 -13.51
C VAL A 150 8.30 -5.57 -13.33
N PHE A 151 7.42 -4.93 -14.10
CA PHE A 151 7.16 -3.51 -14.05
C PHE A 151 5.78 -3.28 -13.44
N LEU A 152 5.65 -2.24 -12.62
CA LEU A 152 4.38 -1.78 -12.07
C LEU A 152 4.11 -0.35 -12.52
N SER A 153 2.85 -0.02 -12.75
CA SER A 153 2.43 1.36 -12.97
C SER A 153 2.72 2.25 -11.75
N ASN A 154 2.97 3.54 -12.00
CA ASN A 154 3.12 4.57 -10.98
C ASN A 154 1.74 5.13 -10.50
N GLY A 155 1.76 6.10 -9.59
CA GLY A 155 0.56 6.73 -9.03
C GLY A 155 -0.26 7.61 -9.98
N ASN A 156 0.17 7.76 -11.25
CA ASN A 156 -0.56 8.53 -12.27
C ASN A 156 -1.36 7.64 -13.24
N TYR A 157 -1.50 6.34 -12.94
CA TYR A 157 -2.25 5.41 -13.79
C TYR A 157 -3.76 5.69 -13.81
N THR A 158 -4.34 5.60 -15.00
CA THR A 158 -5.77 5.75 -15.30
C THR A 158 -6.20 4.69 -16.32
N ASP A 159 -7.41 4.14 -16.22
CA ASP A 159 -7.85 2.99 -17.02
C ASP A 159 -8.48 3.35 -18.39
N ASP A 160 -8.60 4.64 -18.68
CA ASP A 160 -9.10 5.21 -19.94
C ASP A 160 -7.98 5.60 -20.95
N GLN A 161 -6.72 5.60 -20.53
CA GLN A 161 -5.58 6.02 -21.37
C GLN A 161 -4.72 4.84 -21.87
N PRO A 162 -4.13 4.92 -23.08
CA PRO A 162 -3.14 3.96 -23.55
C PRO A 162 -1.95 3.83 -22.60
N ILE A 163 -1.50 2.59 -22.33
CA ILE A 163 -0.33 2.37 -21.47
C ILE A 163 0.92 2.93 -22.13
N GLN A 164 1.57 3.85 -21.42
CA GLN A 164 2.86 4.43 -21.78
C GLN A 164 3.98 3.79 -20.95
N ARG A 165 5.16 3.62 -21.55
CA ARG A 165 6.38 3.12 -20.89
C ARG A 165 6.79 4.02 -19.71
N SER A 166 6.52 5.32 -19.80
CA SER A 166 6.73 6.33 -18.75
C SER A 166 5.97 6.04 -17.45
N LEU A 167 4.89 5.27 -17.49
CA LEU A 167 4.12 4.87 -16.32
C LEU A 167 4.71 3.64 -15.61
N LEU A 168 5.51 2.84 -16.30
CA LEU A 168 5.95 1.50 -15.86
C LEU A 168 7.34 1.53 -15.21
N ASN A 169 7.37 1.50 -13.88
CA ASN A 169 8.59 1.40 -13.08
C ASN A 169 9.05 -0.06 -12.96
N LEU A 170 10.35 -0.33 -13.15
CA LEU A 170 10.94 -1.63 -12.84
C LEU A 170 10.82 -1.91 -11.34
N ALA A 171 9.95 -2.85 -10.98
CA ALA A 171 9.62 -3.16 -9.59
C ALA A 171 10.53 -4.24 -9.01
N CYS A 172 10.85 -5.27 -9.80
CA CYS A 172 11.84 -6.30 -9.47
C CYS A 172 12.34 -7.00 -10.75
N SER A 173 13.48 -7.68 -10.65
CA SER A 173 14.03 -8.47 -11.74
C SER A 173 14.84 -9.68 -11.24
N TYR A 174 14.89 -10.73 -12.04
CA TYR A 174 15.86 -11.80 -11.97
C TYR A 174 16.74 -11.76 -13.21
N GLN A 175 18.05 -11.91 -13.03
CA GLN A 175 19.00 -12.23 -14.10
C GLN A 175 19.72 -13.51 -13.69
N ARG A 176 19.83 -14.46 -14.61
CA ARG A 176 20.49 -15.74 -14.37
C ARG A 176 21.96 -15.53 -13.98
N SER A 177 22.32 -16.15 -12.87
CA SER A 177 23.69 -16.22 -12.36
C SER A 177 23.97 -17.65 -11.86
N ASN A 178 24.54 -17.81 -10.66
CA ASN A 178 24.84 -19.13 -10.09
C ASN A 178 23.57 -19.87 -9.64
N ASP A 179 22.56 -19.15 -9.13
CA ASP A 179 21.28 -19.72 -8.73
C ASP A 179 20.33 -19.83 -9.92
N ARG A 180 19.93 -21.06 -10.25
CA ARG A 180 18.91 -21.36 -11.28
C ARG A 180 17.51 -21.18 -10.69
N LEU A 181 16.67 -20.37 -11.34
CA LEU A 181 15.22 -20.50 -11.17
C LEU A 181 14.77 -21.85 -11.76
N THR A 182 14.13 -22.69 -10.94
CA THR A 182 13.56 -23.97 -11.37
C THR A 182 12.16 -23.77 -11.96
N VAL A 183 11.88 -24.51 -13.04
CA VAL A 183 10.53 -24.67 -13.59
C VAL A 183 10.06 -26.07 -13.21
N GLU A 184 9.11 -26.15 -12.28
CA GLU A 184 8.62 -27.40 -11.68
C GLU A 184 7.21 -27.69 -12.21
N ASP A 185 6.99 -28.87 -12.80
CA ASP A 185 5.71 -29.26 -13.42
C ASP A 185 5.11 -28.20 -14.36
N ARG A 186 5.98 -27.60 -15.20
CA ARG A 186 5.68 -26.48 -16.12
C ARG A 186 5.40 -25.13 -15.46
N VAL A 187 5.50 -25.03 -14.14
CA VAL A 187 5.22 -23.82 -13.37
C VAL A 187 6.52 -23.19 -12.88
N LEU A 188 6.66 -21.89 -13.13
CA LEU A 188 7.74 -21.07 -12.61
C LEU A 188 7.18 -20.10 -11.57
N ARG A 189 7.71 -20.15 -10.35
CA ARG A 189 7.33 -19.25 -9.24
C ARG A 189 8.47 -18.27 -8.96
N PHE A 190 8.30 -17.03 -9.40
CA PHE A 190 9.23 -15.95 -9.12
C PHE A 190 8.75 -15.11 -7.94
N ARG A 191 9.52 -15.09 -6.84
CA ARG A 191 9.24 -14.21 -5.71
C ARG A 191 9.81 -12.82 -6.00
N CYS A 192 8.92 -11.86 -6.15
CA CYS A 192 9.23 -10.47 -6.46
C CYS A 192 9.17 -9.64 -5.17
N TYR A 193 10.21 -8.86 -4.88
CA TYR A 193 10.23 -7.95 -3.74
C TYR A 193 10.00 -6.53 -4.22
N LEU A 194 8.80 -6.01 -3.94
CA LEU A 194 8.36 -4.67 -4.29
C LEU A 194 8.84 -3.68 -3.24
N ARG A 195 9.44 -2.57 -3.67
CA ARG A 195 9.76 -1.47 -2.76
C ARG A 195 8.50 -0.93 -2.09
N TYR A 196 8.58 -0.68 -0.79
CA TYR A 196 7.50 -0.11 0.00
C TYR A 196 6.95 1.18 -0.62
N GLU A 197 7.85 2.05 -1.08
CA GLU A 197 7.52 3.34 -1.70
C GLU A 197 6.61 3.21 -2.93
N LEU A 198 6.95 2.28 -3.82
CA LEU A 198 6.19 2.03 -5.06
C LEU A 198 4.80 1.47 -4.76
N VAL A 199 4.70 0.58 -3.76
CA VAL A 199 3.41 0.05 -3.30
C VAL A 199 2.52 1.15 -2.73
N GLN A 200 3.08 2.09 -1.95
CA GLN A 200 2.28 3.17 -1.37
C GLN A 200 1.83 4.20 -2.41
N GLU A 201 2.66 4.51 -3.40
CA GLU A 201 2.28 5.41 -4.49
C GLU A 201 1.02 4.89 -5.22
N ILE A 202 1.00 3.60 -5.57
CA ILE A 202 -0.15 2.94 -6.20
C ILE A 202 -1.36 2.86 -5.23
N TYR A 203 -1.12 2.57 -3.95
CA TYR A 203 -2.23 2.42 -2.99
C TYR A 203 -2.96 3.75 -2.71
N TYR A 204 -2.24 4.87 -2.60
CA TYR A 204 -2.82 6.15 -2.20
C TYR A 204 -3.26 7.04 -3.37
N GLU A 205 -2.53 7.05 -4.48
CA GLU A 205 -2.87 7.91 -5.60
C GLU A 205 -3.90 7.26 -6.53
N THR A 206 -3.78 5.94 -6.78
CA THR A 206 -4.66 5.17 -7.67
C THR A 206 -5.59 4.18 -6.94
N GLU A 207 -5.78 4.34 -5.63
CA GLU A 207 -6.65 3.49 -4.79
C GLU A 207 -6.32 1.98 -4.89
N GLY A 208 -5.04 1.66 -5.10
CA GLY A 208 -4.55 0.30 -5.28
C GLY A 208 -4.77 -0.29 -6.68
N LEU A 209 -5.29 0.47 -7.64
CA LEU A 209 -5.47 0.05 -9.02
C LEU A 209 -4.17 0.25 -9.83
N GLY A 210 -3.82 -0.66 -10.73
CA GLY A 210 -2.61 -0.51 -11.52
C GLY A 210 -2.48 -1.47 -12.69
N ILE A 211 -1.34 -1.41 -13.36
CA ILE A 211 -0.88 -2.36 -14.37
C ILE A 211 0.38 -3.07 -13.87
N LEU A 212 0.46 -4.38 -14.08
CA LEU A 212 1.69 -5.15 -14.02
C LEU A 212 2.05 -5.63 -15.43
N LEU A 213 3.26 -5.30 -15.90
CA LEU A 213 3.88 -5.95 -17.06
C LEU A 213 4.95 -6.90 -16.52
N SER A 214 4.91 -8.17 -16.93
CA SER A 214 6.05 -9.08 -16.74
C SER A 214 6.62 -9.47 -18.09
N THR A 215 7.94 -9.32 -18.23
CA THR A 215 8.69 -9.89 -19.35
C THR A 215 9.50 -11.10 -18.86
N LEU A 216 9.60 -12.14 -19.69
CA LEU A 216 10.35 -13.36 -19.37
C LEU A 216 11.18 -13.78 -20.58
N LYS A 217 12.48 -14.01 -20.36
CA LYS A 217 13.41 -14.53 -21.36
C LYS A 217 13.91 -15.91 -20.95
N ILE A 218 13.87 -16.87 -21.87
CA ILE A 218 14.49 -18.20 -21.70
C ILE A 218 15.91 -18.20 -22.28
N ALA A 219 16.77 -19.07 -21.76
CA ALA A 219 18.16 -19.17 -22.19
C ALA A 219 18.26 -19.58 -23.67
N GLY A 220 19.02 -18.80 -24.44
CA GLY A 220 19.19 -19.02 -25.89
C GLY A 220 18.11 -18.40 -26.79
N ALA A 221 17.05 -17.82 -26.24
CA ALA A 221 16.09 -17.02 -27.02
C ALA A 221 16.62 -15.60 -27.28
N ASP A 222 16.31 -15.09 -28.47
CA ASP A 222 16.51 -13.72 -28.96
C ASP A 222 15.27 -12.82 -28.76
N TYR A 223 14.22 -13.36 -28.15
CA TYR A 223 12.97 -12.68 -27.77
C TYR A 223 12.68 -12.84 -26.27
N ALA A 224 11.77 -12.01 -25.75
CA ALA A 224 11.14 -12.20 -24.46
C ALA A 224 9.62 -12.41 -24.63
N PHE A 225 9.00 -13.20 -23.77
CA PHE A 225 7.55 -13.26 -23.60
C PHE A 225 7.07 -12.02 -22.86
N TYR A 226 5.96 -11.44 -23.30
CA TYR A 226 5.32 -10.26 -22.71
C TYR A 226 3.94 -10.65 -22.20
N GLN A 227 3.65 -10.33 -20.94
CA GLN A 227 2.33 -10.56 -20.36
C GLN A 227 1.95 -9.38 -19.46
N LEU A 228 0.84 -8.73 -19.80
CA LEU A 228 0.33 -7.56 -19.10
C LEU A 228 -0.96 -7.91 -18.34
N ALA A 229 -1.05 -7.49 -17.08
CA ALA A 229 -2.18 -7.71 -16.20
C ALA A 229 -2.67 -6.39 -15.61
N ASP A 230 -3.97 -6.11 -15.72
CA ASP A 230 -4.63 -5.12 -14.87
C ASP A 230 -4.71 -5.70 -13.46
N ILE A 231 -4.29 -4.93 -12.47
CA ILE A 231 -4.18 -5.39 -11.09
C ILE A 231 -4.97 -4.52 -10.12
N THR A 232 -5.39 -5.16 -9.04
CA THR A 232 -5.70 -4.49 -7.77
C THR A 232 -4.72 -5.00 -6.73
N LEU A 233 -4.03 -4.08 -6.05
CA LEU A 233 -3.14 -4.39 -4.94
C LEU A 233 -3.96 -5.01 -3.80
N HIS A 234 -3.80 -6.32 -3.65
CA HIS A 234 -4.33 -7.04 -2.52
C HIS A 234 -3.21 -7.21 -1.51
N VAL A 235 -2.95 -6.15 -0.73
CA VAL A 235 -2.43 -6.38 0.62
C VAL A 235 -3.38 -7.40 1.23
N PRO A 236 -2.94 -8.59 1.70
CA PRO A 236 -3.82 -9.49 2.37
C PRO A 236 -4.34 -8.71 3.56
N ILE A 237 -5.64 -8.49 3.49
CA ILE A 237 -6.41 -7.95 4.58
C ILE A 237 -6.34 -9.07 5.64
N TYR A 238 -5.28 -9.06 6.47
CA TYR A 238 -5.50 -9.08 7.91
C TYR A 238 -6.69 -8.15 8.06
N GLN A 239 -7.86 -8.73 8.38
CA GLN A 239 -9.13 -8.00 8.49
C GLN A 239 -8.78 -6.59 8.95
N ILE A 240 -9.20 -5.52 8.24
CA ILE A 240 -9.09 -4.16 8.78
C ILE A 240 -9.63 -4.32 10.19
N ALA A 241 -8.75 -4.27 11.20
CA ALA A 241 -8.93 -5.11 12.39
C ALA A 241 -9.84 -4.39 13.38
N ASN A 242 -10.79 -3.65 12.81
CA ASN A 242 -11.33 -2.41 13.28
C ASN A 242 -10.21 -1.62 13.99
N TYR A 243 -9.10 -1.35 13.28
CA TYR A 243 -7.94 -0.62 13.82
C TYR A 243 -8.39 0.77 14.23
N HIS A 244 -8.58 1.00 15.53
CA HIS A 244 -9.46 2.07 15.96
C HIS A 244 -9.18 2.56 17.39
N GLY A 245 -8.90 3.85 17.54
CA GLY A 245 -8.88 4.51 18.84
C GLY A 245 -9.01 6.03 18.75
N TYR A 246 -9.57 6.66 19.79
CA TYR A 246 -9.66 8.11 19.91
C TYR A 246 -9.28 8.59 21.32
N ILE A 247 -8.94 9.87 21.46
CA ILE A 247 -8.79 10.50 22.79
C ILE A 247 -10.18 10.78 23.36
N SER A 248 -10.51 10.07 24.44
CA SER A 248 -11.75 10.28 25.19
C SER A 248 -11.62 11.43 26.18
N GLU A 249 -10.42 11.68 26.71
CA GLU A 249 -10.15 12.76 27.64
C GLU A 249 -8.71 13.26 27.47
N PRO A 250 -8.47 14.56 27.21
CA PRO A 250 -9.43 15.57 26.77
C PRO A 250 -10.02 15.22 25.39
N ILE A 251 -11.32 15.40 25.20
CA ILE A 251 -12.07 14.89 24.02
C ILE A 251 -11.46 15.41 22.70
N SER A 252 -11.10 14.50 21.78
CA SER A 252 -10.49 14.87 20.48
C SER A 252 -11.43 15.62 19.54
N ARG A 253 -10.84 16.35 18.57
CA ARG A 253 -11.53 17.02 17.46
C ARG A 253 -12.48 16.07 16.73
N ALA A 254 -12.00 14.86 16.41
CA ALA A 254 -12.78 13.80 15.77
C ALA A 254 -13.92 13.32 16.68
N LYS A 255 -13.67 13.08 17.97
CA LYS A 255 -14.73 12.64 18.89
C LYS A 255 -15.79 13.73 19.11
N LEU A 256 -15.40 15.01 19.14
CA LEU A 256 -16.32 16.16 19.15
C LEU A 256 -17.16 16.27 17.87
N CYS A 257 -16.68 15.79 16.72
CA CYS A 257 -17.48 15.65 15.50
C CYS A 257 -18.56 14.57 15.65
N GLN A 258 -18.23 13.39 16.19
CA GLN A 258 -19.23 12.35 16.49
C GLN A 258 -20.28 12.84 17.52
N MET A 259 -19.85 13.62 18.51
CA MET A 259 -20.76 14.26 19.47
C MET A 259 -21.58 15.43 18.87
N THR A 260 -21.36 15.76 17.59
CA THR A 260 -21.94 16.89 16.88
C THR A 260 -21.64 18.28 17.49
N VAL A 261 -20.66 18.37 18.38
CA VAL A 261 -20.18 19.65 18.93
C VAL A 261 -19.44 20.41 17.84
N ASN A 262 -18.51 19.74 17.17
CA ASN A 262 -17.97 20.20 15.90
C ASN A 262 -18.95 19.88 14.77
N LYS A 263 -19.15 20.83 13.85
CA LYS A 263 -20.04 20.69 12.70
C LYS A 263 -19.24 20.48 11.41
N ASN A 264 -19.92 20.04 10.35
CA ASN A 264 -19.40 19.87 9.00
C ASN A 264 -18.10 19.03 8.97
N CYS A 265 -18.12 17.82 9.55
CA CYS A 265 -16.93 16.98 9.67
C CYS A 265 -16.84 15.80 8.68
N GLY A 266 -17.77 15.67 7.74
CA GLY A 266 -17.77 14.52 6.81
C GLY A 266 -17.94 13.17 7.51
N GLN A 267 -17.30 12.13 6.98
CA GLN A 267 -17.50 10.73 7.42
C GLN A 267 -17.01 10.46 8.84
N VAL A 268 -16.06 11.24 9.37
CA VAL A 268 -15.46 11.02 10.70
C VAL A 268 -16.47 11.16 11.85
N THR A 269 -17.67 11.69 11.59
CA THR A 269 -18.78 11.69 12.56
C THR A 269 -19.23 10.27 12.94
N TYR A 270 -19.17 9.32 12.01
CA TYR A 270 -19.55 7.93 12.27
C TYR A 270 -18.42 7.16 12.96
N GLU A 271 -17.17 7.53 12.66
CA GLU A 271 -16.00 6.74 13.01
C GLU A 271 -14.78 7.56 13.49
N PRO A 272 -14.89 8.33 14.60
CA PRO A 272 -13.80 9.15 15.13
C PRO A 272 -12.56 8.35 15.56
N GLN A 273 -12.74 7.03 15.73
CA GLN A 273 -11.70 6.08 16.02
C GLN A 273 -10.78 5.76 14.82
N SER A 274 -11.18 6.05 13.58
CA SER A 274 -10.55 5.55 12.35
C SER A 274 -9.52 6.48 11.71
N VAL A 275 -9.09 7.54 12.40
CA VAL A 275 -8.16 8.54 11.84
C VAL A 275 -6.73 7.96 11.78
N GLU A 276 -6.55 7.03 10.85
CA GLU A 276 -5.33 6.28 10.58
C GLU A 276 -4.53 6.92 9.43
N GLY A 277 -3.20 6.89 9.55
CA GLY A 277 -2.25 7.31 8.53
C GLY A 277 -0.89 6.65 8.78
N PHE A 278 0.11 6.88 7.93
CA PHE A 278 1.42 6.25 8.13
C PHE A 278 2.12 6.68 9.41
N LYS A 279 2.79 5.74 10.08
CA LYS A 279 3.65 6.03 11.23
C LYS A 279 4.94 6.74 10.81
N GLY A 280 5.70 7.22 11.80
CA GLY A 280 7.00 7.86 11.58
C GLY A 280 6.98 9.39 11.44
N PHE A 281 5.85 10.05 11.75
CA PHE A 281 5.84 11.49 11.99
C PHE A 281 6.87 11.89 13.07
N PRO A 282 7.57 13.02 12.94
CA PRO A 282 7.47 14.00 11.85
C PRO A 282 8.39 13.73 10.65
N ASN A 283 9.32 12.78 10.74
CA ASN A 283 10.51 12.73 9.88
C ASN A 283 10.38 11.82 8.65
N GLN A 284 9.45 10.85 8.65
CA GLN A 284 9.29 9.93 7.52
C GLN A 284 8.51 10.58 6.37
N LYS A 285 9.00 10.41 5.13
CA LYS A 285 8.40 10.95 3.89
C LYS A 285 6.91 10.62 3.75
N TYR A 286 6.50 9.42 4.17
CA TYR A 286 5.13 8.93 4.04
C TYR A 286 4.22 9.32 5.21
N SER A 287 4.77 9.82 6.33
CA SER A 287 3.93 10.37 7.41
C SER A 287 3.13 11.58 6.89
N PRO A 288 1.91 11.83 7.38
CA PRO A 288 0.98 12.79 6.79
C PRO A 288 1.63 14.14 6.46
N PRO A 289 1.51 14.64 5.22
CA PRO A 289 2.17 15.89 4.83
C PRO A 289 1.58 17.09 5.58
N ASP A 290 2.28 18.22 5.55
CA ASP A 290 1.79 19.46 6.16
C ASP A 290 0.45 19.87 5.50
N GLY A 291 -0.53 20.26 6.32
CA GLY A 291 -1.92 20.46 5.91
C GLY A 291 -2.76 19.18 5.77
N LYS A 292 -2.21 18.01 6.14
CA LYS A 292 -2.90 16.71 6.16
C LYS A 292 -2.74 15.94 7.49
N ILE A 293 -2.14 16.58 8.49
CA ILE A 293 -1.80 15.96 9.78
C ILE A 293 -3.04 15.59 10.61
N ALA A 294 -4.12 16.35 10.50
CA ALA A 294 -5.31 16.16 11.33
C ALA A 294 -6.23 15.05 10.82
N SER A 295 -6.27 14.81 9.50
CA SER A 295 -6.96 13.68 8.86
C SER A 295 -6.15 12.38 8.82
N GLY A 296 -4.86 12.40 9.22
CA GLY A 296 -3.95 11.27 8.96
C GLY A 296 -3.61 11.10 7.46
N ASN A 297 -3.85 12.11 6.62
CA ASN A 297 -3.87 12.05 5.16
C ASN A 297 -4.97 11.14 4.58
N ASN A 298 -6.01 10.83 5.36
CA ASN A 298 -7.17 10.06 4.88
C ASN A 298 -8.13 10.96 4.09
N LYS A 299 -8.28 10.69 2.79
CA LYS A 299 -9.16 11.44 1.86
C LYS A 299 -10.61 11.53 2.35
N SER A 300 -11.11 10.54 3.10
CA SER A 300 -12.48 10.50 3.65
C SER A 300 -12.68 11.35 4.90
N PHE A 301 -11.61 11.81 5.55
CA PHE A 301 -11.64 12.65 6.75
C PHE A 301 -10.96 14.02 6.55
N LYS A 302 -10.82 14.44 5.28
CA LYS A 302 -10.17 15.70 4.86
C LYS A 302 -10.73 16.95 5.58
N GLU A 303 -11.99 16.91 6.02
CA GLU A 303 -12.64 17.98 6.78
C GLU A 303 -11.93 18.26 8.12
N LEU A 304 -11.22 17.28 8.70
CA LEU A 304 -10.41 17.48 9.91
C LEU A 304 -9.21 18.42 9.70
N ASP A 305 -8.72 18.56 8.46
CA ASP A 305 -7.59 19.45 8.12
C ASP A 305 -8.01 20.92 7.94
N GLU A 306 -9.31 21.21 7.96
CA GLU A 306 -9.81 22.58 7.90
C GLU A 306 -9.31 23.41 9.08
N TYR A 307 -9.22 24.73 8.87
CA TYR A 307 -8.66 25.68 9.80
C TYR A 307 -9.56 26.93 9.93
N GLY A 308 -9.30 27.73 10.94
CA GLY A 308 -10.00 28.98 11.29
C GLY A 308 -10.21 29.08 12.81
N ALA A 309 -10.10 30.30 13.38
CA ALA A 309 -10.22 30.52 14.83
C ALA A 309 -11.49 29.94 15.47
N ASN A 310 -12.60 29.93 14.72
CA ASN A 310 -13.91 29.43 15.14
C ASN A 310 -14.27 28.06 14.51
N ARG A 311 -13.33 27.39 13.83
CA ARG A 311 -13.61 26.15 13.08
C ARG A 311 -13.80 24.94 14.00
N TRP A 312 -13.10 24.91 15.13
CA TRP A 312 -13.04 23.79 16.06
C TRP A 312 -13.32 24.24 17.49
N SER A 313 -14.17 23.49 18.18
CA SER A 313 -14.47 23.71 19.59
C SER A 313 -13.29 23.29 20.45
N ARG A 314 -12.87 24.18 21.37
CA ARG A 314 -11.73 23.96 22.25
C ARG A 314 -12.19 23.37 23.58
N VAL A 315 -11.51 22.33 24.05
CA VAL A 315 -11.68 21.79 25.41
C VAL A 315 -10.65 22.41 26.34
N ASN A 316 -10.83 22.28 27.65
CA ASN A 316 -9.84 22.81 28.60
C ASN A 316 -8.57 21.94 28.61
N PHE A 317 -7.43 22.56 28.89
CA PHE A 317 -6.20 21.81 29.16
C PHE A 317 -6.43 20.79 30.30
N PRO A 318 -5.89 19.56 30.21
CA PRO A 318 -6.07 18.53 31.24
C PRO A 318 -5.76 19.02 32.65
N ARG A 319 -6.52 18.53 33.66
CA ARG A 319 -6.25 18.89 35.06
C ARG A 319 -4.85 18.42 35.46
N VAL A 320 -4.00 19.38 35.80
CA VAL A 320 -2.65 19.13 36.31
C VAL A 320 -2.67 18.75 37.80
N ARG A 321 -1.66 18.00 38.21
CA ARG A 321 -1.35 17.62 39.58
C ARG A 321 0.11 17.97 39.86
N HIS A 322 0.45 18.29 41.11
CA HIS A 322 1.85 18.39 41.53
C HIS A 322 2.53 17.01 41.38
N TYR A 323 3.74 16.99 40.80
CA TYR A 323 4.56 15.78 40.70
C TYR A 323 5.88 15.96 41.46
N ASN A 324 6.59 17.06 41.21
CA ASN A 324 7.72 17.51 42.03
C ASN A 324 7.95 19.03 41.84
N SER A 325 8.94 19.58 42.54
CA SER A 325 9.33 21.00 42.52
C SER A 325 9.67 21.60 41.15
N THR A 326 9.78 20.78 40.09
CA THR A 326 10.11 21.21 38.72
C THR A 326 9.08 20.76 37.67
N HIS A 327 8.15 19.87 38.01
CA HIS A 327 7.23 19.22 37.08
C HIS A 327 5.82 19.04 37.65
N LEU A 328 4.84 19.15 36.76
CA LEU A 328 3.45 18.72 36.98
C LEU A 328 3.19 17.44 36.20
N SER A 329 2.19 16.67 36.62
CA SER A 329 1.62 15.58 35.82
C SER A 329 0.21 15.93 35.35
N PHE A 330 -0.17 15.42 34.19
CA PHE A 330 -1.55 15.39 33.71
C PHE A 330 -1.78 14.11 32.90
N ASP A 331 -3.05 13.74 32.69
CA ASP A 331 -3.40 12.49 32.04
C ASP A 331 -4.09 12.73 30.69
N ILE A 332 -3.76 11.88 29.72
CA ILE A 332 -4.44 11.71 28.44
C ILE A 332 -5.04 10.31 28.42
N VAL A 333 -6.32 10.16 28.04
CA VAL A 333 -7.03 8.89 28.01
C VAL A 333 -7.41 8.54 26.59
N TRP A 334 -6.84 7.44 26.09
CA TRP A 334 -7.29 6.79 24.86
C TRP A 334 -8.40 5.79 25.16
N TYR A 335 -9.40 5.75 24.28
CA TYR A 335 -10.36 4.65 24.18
C TYR A 335 -10.16 3.94 22.84
N LEU A 336 -9.83 2.65 22.91
CA LEU A 336 -9.48 1.80 21.77
C LEU A 336 -10.66 0.86 21.50
N THR A 337 -11.27 0.90 20.30
CA THR A 337 -12.39 -0.03 20.01
C THR A 337 -11.89 -1.41 19.59
N ALA A 338 -10.71 -1.47 18.97
CA ALA A 338 -9.87 -2.67 18.90
C ALA A 338 -8.46 -2.37 19.44
N VAL A 339 -7.75 -3.41 19.86
CA VAL A 339 -6.48 -3.30 20.56
C VAL A 339 -5.42 -4.04 19.75
N HIS A 340 -4.29 -3.38 19.48
CA HIS A 340 -3.21 -3.92 18.65
C HIS A 340 -1.87 -3.92 19.36
N SER A 341 -0.97 -4.75 18.86
CA SER A 341 0.46 -4.68 19.19
C SER A 341 0.95 -3.24 18.98
N THR A 342 1.58 -2.64 20.00
CA THR A 342 1.86 -1.19 19.99
C THR A 342 3.34 -0.88 20.17
N ASP A 343 3.87 0.02 19.33
CA ASP A 343 5.21 0.59 19.49
C ASP A 343 5.21 1.56 20.68
N ASP A 344 4.45 2.66 20.53
CA ASP A 344 4.29 3.71 21.52
C ASP A 344 3.01 4.53 21.31
N PHE A 345 2.60 5.20 22.37
CA PHE A 345 1.76 6.40 22.32
C PHE A 345 2.65 7.62 22.54
N ARG A 346 2.42 8.72 21.83
CA ARG A 346 3.19 9.96 21.96
C ARG A 346 2.29 11.19 21.82
N VAL A 347 2.67 12.28 22.48
CA VAL A 347 1.94 13.55 22.42
C VAL A 347 2.88 14.66 21.99
N TYR A 348 2.56 15.32 20.88
CA TYR A 348 3.16 16.58 20.47
C TYR A 348 2.23 17.72 20.87
N ILE A 349 2.79 18.92 21.10
CA ILE A 349 2.02 20.10 21.47
C ILE A 349 2.42 21.28 20.60
N SER A 350 1.47 22.20 20.36
CA SER A 350 1.70 23.45 19.66
C SER A 350 2.86 24.26 20.25
N ASN A 351 3.66 24.88 19.38
CA ASN A 351 4.68 25.87 19.71
C ASN A 351 4.16 27.31 19.49
N GLU A 352 4.99 28.31 19.75
CA GLU A 352 4.64 29.73 19.65
C GLU A 352 4.24 30.22 18.24
N ARG A 353 4.49 29.41 17.20
CA ARG A 353 4.14 29.69 15.80
C ARG A 353 2.78 29.11 15.40
N TYR A 354 2.13 28.34 16.28
CA TYR A 354 0.80 27.79 15.98
C TYR A 354 -0.22 28.92 15.80
N SER A 355 -0.99 28.81 14.72
CA SER A 355 -2.07 29.72 14.36
C SER A 355 -3.22 28.88 13.83
N SER A 356 -4.43 29.14 14.31
CA SER A 356 -5.64 28.56 13.73
C SER A 356 -5.96 29.09 12.34
N GLN A 357 -5.29 30.12 11.83
CA GLN A 357 -5.60 30.77 10.55
C GLN A 357 -4.92 30.12 9.33
N GLU A 358 -4.30 28.95 9.51
CA GLU A 358 -3.56 28.24 8.46
C GLU A 358 -3.54 26.73 8.73
N PRO A 359 -3.33 25.88 7.70
CA PRO A 359 -3.33 24.42 7.87
C PRO A 359 -2.27 23.92 8.86
N LEU A 360 -2.63 22.92 9.68
CA LEU A 360 -1.72 22.31 10.66
C LEU A 360 -0.49 21.72 9.96
N SER A 361 0.70 22.16 10.37
CA SER A 361 1.98 21.83 9.76
C SER A 361 3.05 21.54 10.81
N ARG A 362 4.13 20.83 10.46
CA ARG A 362 5.22 20.47 11.37
C ARG A 362 5.82 21.69 12.10
N ARG A 363 5.90 22.85 11.43
CA ARG A 363 6.40 24.10 12.04
C ARG A 363 5.53 24.65 13.18
N HIS A 364 4.29 24.20 13.32
CA HIS A 364 3.38 24.60 14.41
C HIS A 364 3.56 23.78 15.69
N LEU A 365 4.29 22.67 15.63
CA LEU A 365 4.43 21.73 16.73
C LEU A 365 5.84 21.79 17.34
N ASP A 366 5.94 21.58 18.64
CA ASP A 366 7.18 21.15 19.26
C ASP A 366 7.43 19.70 18.83
N LEU A 367 8.40 19.50 17.93
CA LEU A 367 8.69 18.19 17.34
C LEU A 367 9.44 17.24 18.30
N ASN A 368 9.84 17.73 19.48
CA ASN A 368 10.16 16.86 20.61
C ASN A 368 8.84 16.53 21.32
N PRO A 369 8.38 15.27 21.34
CA PRO A 369 7.11 14.93 21.96
C PRO A 369 7.15 15.24 23.47
N LEU A 370 6.11 15.89 23.95
CA LEU A 370 5.90 16.28 25.35
C LEU A 370 5.94 15.05 26.29
N CYS A 371 5.44 13.92 25.80
CA CYS A 371 5.50 12.63 26.49
C CYS A 371 5.42 11.46 25.49
N VAL A 372 5.99 10.32 25.87
CA VAL A 372 5.96 9.06 25.13
C VAL A 372 5.77 7.89 26.10
N LYS A 373 4.81 7.00 25.82
CA LYS A 373 4.56 5.74 26.55
C LYS A 373 4.77 4.55 25.61
N LYS A 374 5.95 3.94 25.72
CA LYS A 374 6.34 2.77 24.91
C LYS A 374 5.64 1.50 25.37
N PHE A 375 5.30 0.64 24.40
CA PHE A 375 4.69 -0.68 24.63
C PHE A 375 5.55 -1.84 24.12
N HIS A 376 6.50 -1.60 23.19
CA HIS A 376 7.45 -2.61 22.70
C HIS A 376 6.75 -3.88 22.15
N GLY A 377 5.72 -3.71 21.32
CA GLY A 377 4.95 -4.82 20.74
C GLY A 377 3.97 -5.48 21.73
N LYS A 378 3.72 -4.88 22.89
CA LYS A 378 2.67 -5.33 23.81
C LYS A 378 1.33 -4.68 23.46
N TYR A 379 0.26 -5.36 23.83
CA TYR A 379 -1.11 -4.88 23.67
C TYR A 379 -1.49 -3.93 24.84
N PRO A 380 -2.01 -2.73 24.57
CA PRO A 380 -2.50 -1.81 25.60
C PRO A 380 -3.85 -2.25 26.18
N PRO A 381 -4.24 -1.77 27.37
CA PRO A 381 -5.63 -1.90 27.84
C PRO A 381 -6.58 -1.12 26.93
N ARG A 382 -7.84 -1.58 26.83
CA ARG A 382 -8.90 -0.95 26.01
C ARG A 382 -9.11 0.53 26.32
N GLN A 383 -9.03 0.88 27.60
CA GLN A 383 -8.95 2.27 28.06
C GLN A 383 -7.54 2.48 28.60
N LEU A 384 -6.76 3.34 27.95
CA LEU A 384 -5.37 3.61 28.30
C LEU A 384 -5.22 5.03 28.82
N THR A 385 -4.90 5.15 30.12
CA THR A 385 -4.39 6.39 30.69
C THR A 385 -2.88 6.49 30.43
N HIS A 386 -2.48 7.54 29.73
CA HIS A 386 -1.10 7.99 29.56
C HIS A 386 -0.90 9.23 30.44
N SER A 387 -0.21 9.05 31.57
CA SER A 387 0.25 10.18 32.37
C SER A 387 1.47 10.82 31.71
N CYS A 388 1.49 12.14 31.65
CA CYS A 388 2.49 12.97 30.99
C CYS A 388 3.08 13.96 31.98
N LEU A 389 4.41 14.05 32.02
CA LEU A 389 5.12 15.03 32.83
C LEU A 389 5.38 16.29 32.00
N ILE A 390 5.07 17.45 32.57
CA ILE A 390 5.36 18.75 31.97
C ILE A 390 6.16 19.61 32.94
N SER A 391 7.26 20.19 32.45
CA SER A 391 8.07 21.09 33.27
C SER A 391 7.30 22.38 33.59
N LEU A 392 7.53 22.95 34.77
CA LEU A 392 6.92 24.22 35.16
C LEU A 392 7.23 25.36 34.19
N LYS A 393 8.40 25.31 33.54
CA LYS A 393 8.76 26.24 32.47
C LYS A 393 7.81 26.10 31.28
N LYS A 394 7.67 24.89 30.73
CA LYS A 394 6.78 24.63 29.57
C LYS A 394 5.32 24.95 29.91
N TYR A 395 4.84 24.59 31.09
CA TYR A 395 3.47 24.93 31.52
C TYR A 395 3.22 26.46 31.56
N ARG A 396 4.20 27.25 32.03
CA ARG A 396 4.17 28.73 32.01
C ARG A 396 4.37 29.37 30.63
N GLU A 397 4.94 28.64 29.68
CA GLU A 397 5.01 29.03 28.26
C GLU A 397 3.63 28.82 27.61
N LEU A 398 3.04 27.62 27.79
CA LEU A 398 1.71 27.26 27.28
C LEU A 398 0.59 28.16 27.82
N SER A 399 0.62 28.54 29.10
CA SER A 399 -0.41 29.41 29.69
C SER A 399 -0.45 30.84 29.13
N LYS A 400 0.55 31.24 28.33
CA LYS A 400 0.62 32.53 27.64
C LYS A 400 0.18 32.45 26.16
N MET A 401 0.01 31.24 25.62
CA MET A 401 -0.41 31.04 24.24
C MET A 401 -1.90 31.36 24.08
N LYS A 402 -2.29 32.01 22.99
CA LYS A 402 -3.70 32.35 22.70
C LYS A 402 -4.50 31.16 22.17
N GLU A 403 -3.82 30.27 21.46
CA GLU A 403 -4.40 29.09 20.82
C GLU A 403 -3.42 27.94 21.05
N LEU A 404 -3.94 26.77 21.41
CA LEU A 404 -3.13 25.58 21.65
C LEU A 404 -3.76 24.37 20.96
N LEU A 405 -2.93 23.38 20.67
CA LEU A 405 -3.33 22.11 20.08
C LEU A 405 -2.40 21.00 20.60
N MET A 406 -2.97 19.84 20.90
CA MET A 406 -2.20 18.60 21.08
C MET A 406 -2.43 17.67 19.90
N LEU A 407 -1.34 17.14 19.33
CA LEU A 407 -1.37 16.02 18.40
C LEU A 407 -0.98 14.76 19.17
N ASN A 408 -1.95 13.90 19.42
CA ASN A 408 -1.75 12.61 20.05
C ASN A 408 -1.61 11.55 18.96
N MET A 409 -0.62 10.69 19.09
CA MET A 409 -0.40 9.58 18.16
C MET A 409 -0.31 8.25 18.89
N TRP A 410 -0.80 7.22 18.23
CA TRP A 410 -0.63 5.81 18.60
C TRP A 410 0.03 5.08 17.44
N ASN A 411 1.26 4.60 17.61
CA ASN A 411 1.99 3.88 16.58
C ASN A 411 1.76 2.37 16.76
N VAL A 412 1.17 1.72 15.75
CA VAL A 412 0.94 0.27 15.75
C VAL A 412 2.25 -0.45 15.41
N HIS A 413 2.58 -1.51 16.13
CA HIS A 413 3.89 -2.16 16.06
C HIS A 413 4.11 -2.94 14.76
N ASP A 414 3.17 -3.83 14.47
CA ASP A 414 3.16 -4.84 13.41
C ASP A 414 2.47 -4.35 12.12
N THR A 415 2.30 -3.03 11.99
CA THR A 415 1.87 -2.39 10.73
C THR A 415 2.70 -1.11 10.49
N ALA A 416 2.58 -0.55 9.28
CA ALA A 416 3.15 0.75 8.95
C ALA A 416 2.31 1.95 9.42
N TYR A 417 1.25 1.73 10.21
CA TYR A 417 0.23 2.73 10.51
C TYR A 417 0.30 3.29 11.93
N ALA A 418 -0.28 4.48 12.08
CA ALA A 418 -0.51 5.17 13.34
C ALA A 418 -1.84 5.91 13.32
N PHE A 419 -2.47 6.03 14.49
CA PHE A 419 -3.66 6.86 14.68
C PHE A 419 -3.27 8.29 15.02
N TYR A 420 -3.90 9.25 14.36
CA TYR A 420 -3.68 10.68 14.52
C TYR A 420 -4.91 11.30 15.20
N GLN A 421 -4.72 11.86 16.40
CA GLN A 421 -5.82 12.44 17.18
C GLN A 421 -5.46 13.83 17.68
N VAL A 422 -5.95 14.83 16.95
CA VAL A 422 -5.88 16.24 17.33
C VAL A 422 -6.86 16.55 18.46
N VAL A 423 -6.41 17.30 19.47
CA VAL A 423 -7.25 17.94 20.49
C VAL A 423 -6.99 19.44 20.44
N ASP A 424 -8.03 20.22 20.14
CA ASP A 424 -8.03 21.67 20.25
C ASP A 424 -8.22 22.08 21.71
N ILE A 425 -7.26 22.83 22.27
CA ILE A 425 -7.24 23.14 23.70
C ILE A 425 -7.18 24.65 23.99
N ASN A 426 -7.91 25.05 25.04
CA ASN A 426 -7.72 26.33 25.71
C ASN A 426 -6.40 26.33 26.49
N ALA A 427 -5.80 27.51 26.64
CA ALA A 427 -4.61 27.67 27.47
C ALA A 427 -4.89 27.23 28.92
N PRO A 428 -3.92 26.60 29.61
CA PRO A 428 -4.10 26.18 31.00
C PRO A 428 -4.43 27.37 31.92
N SER A 429 -5.66 27.39 32.43
CA SER A 429 -6.18 28.44 33.30
C SER A 429 -5.86 28.15 34.77
N GLY A 430 -4.73 28.66 35.25
CA GLY A 430 -4.38 28.59 36.67
C GLY A 430 -2.98 29.08 36.96
N SER A 431 -2.82 29.84 38.05
CA SER A 431 -1.49 30.12 38.58
C SER A 431 -0.88 28.84 39.15
N TYR A 432 0.43 28.64 38.92
CA TYR A 432 1.21 27.60 39.59
C TYR A 432 1.06 27.66 41.12
N GLU A 433 0.93 28.88 41.67
CA GLU A 433 0.70 29.13 43.09
C GLU A 433 -0.58 28.50 43.63
N ASN A 434 -1.59 28.27 42.78
CA ASN A 434 -2.84 27.63 43.20
C ASN A 434 -2.66 26.11 43.30
N VAL A 435 -1.85 25.51 42.42
CA VAL A 435 -1.52 24.07 42.47
C VAL A 435 -0.61 23.77 43.66
N LEU A 436 0.33 24.67 43.98
CA LEU A 436 1.10 24.58 45.22
C LEU A 436 0.20 24.72 46.46
N ARG A 437 -0.66 25.74 46.53
CA ARG A 437 -1.56 25.93 47.68
C ARG A 437 -2.54 24.77 47.91
N GLU A 438 -3.01 24.11 46.85
CA GLU A 438 -3.86 22.91 46.98
C GLU A 438 -3.07 21.72 47.57
N TYR A 439 -1.76 21.64 47.29
CA TYR A 439 -0.85 20.62 47.84
C TYR A 439 -0.36 20.94 49.26
N GLU A 440 -0.04 22.20 49.55
CA GLU A 440 0.42 22.72 50.85
C GLU A 440 -0.75 22.94 51.85
N SER A 441 -1.99 22.66 51.44
CA SER A 441 -3.17 22.72 52.31
C SER A 441 -3.05 21.73 53.47
N PRO A 442 -3.20 22.16 54.74
CA PRO A 442 -3.08 21.29 55.92
C PRO A 442 -4.02 20.08 55.93
N GLU A 443 -5.14 20.14 55.19
CA GLU A 443 -6.12 19.05 55.15
C GLU A 443 -5.57 17.77 54.51
N ASN A 444 -4.59 17.86 53.60
CA ASN A 444 -4.00 16.70 52.93
C ASN A 444 -2.90 15.98 53.74
N PHE A 445 -2.43 16.54 54.86
CA PHE A 445 -1.37 15.95 55.69
C PHE A 445 -1.84 14.83 56.63
N THR A 446 -3.14 14.51 56.68
CA THR A 446 -3.73 13.59 57.68
C THR A 446 -3.98 12.16 57.18
N ARG A 447 -3.40 11.76 56.03
CA ARG A 447 -3.73 10.46 55.39
C ARG A 447 -2.57 9.51 55.07
N HIS A 448 -1.36 9.81 55.50
CA HIS A 448 -0.19 8.95 55.33
C HIS A 448 0.72 8.99 56.57
N ASP A 449 0.30 8.25 57.61
CA ASP A 449 1.15 7.61 58.63
C ASP A 449 0.68 6.15 58.76
#